data_AF-T1EYR4-F1
#
_entry.id   AF-T1EYR4-F1
#
_cell.length_a   1.000
_cell.length_b   1.000
_cell.length_c   1.000
_cell.angle_alpha   90.00
_cell.angle_beta   90.00
_cell.angle_gamma   90.00
#
_symmetry.space_group_name_H-M   'P 1'
#
loop_
_entity.id
_entity.type
_entity.pdbx_description
1 polymer ?
#
loop_
_entity_poly.entity_id
_entity_poly.type
_entity_poly.pdbx_seq_one_letter_code
_entity_poly.pdbx_strand_id
1 'polypeptide(L)'
;MSKNLENFWAVSNRVLLVRIHAKPFNLPVIQVYAPTSESSEGLDAFYSDLDNALKTYKSQKIVIMMGDLNAKLAQKKYRTCYYGGDCGSNHSSVVCKIRIKLKKIMSEVAPKRLNFVSLSQNDEIKVKYNVEKCPHSIIKYISVNEQRRGHKWKTDDIVSLMDKRRKVKGCSPNSYKKLDKTIKKMCFEAKKKWLNDKCEIIENQKQ
;
A
#
# COMPACT_ATOMS: atom_id res chain seq x y z
N MET A 1 -22.21 -13.79 14.34
CA MET A 1 -21.72 -13.32 13.03
C MET A 1 -20.82 -12.10 13.24
N SER A 2 -19.71 -11.99 12.51
CA SER A 2 -18.78 -10.87 12.66
C SER A 2 -19.48 -9.55 12.32
N LYS A 3 -19.21 -8.48 13.10
CA LYS A 3 -19.93 -7.20 13.04
C LYS A 3 -19.85 -6.46 11.69
N ASN A 4 -19.07 -6.96 10.73
CA ASN A 4 -18.73 -6.27 9.48
C ASN A 4 -19.11 -7.06 8.21
N LEU A 5 -19.59 -8.29 8.33
CA LEU A 5 -20.14 -9.02 7.19
C LEU A 5 -21.61 -8.61 7.03
N GLU A 6 -21.96 -8.00 5.90
CA GLU A 6 -23.33 -7.59 5.62
C GLU A 6 -24.13 -8.73 5.01
N ASN A 7 -23.63 -9.32 3.92
CA ASN A 7 -24.28 -10.41 3.19
C ASN A 7 -23.26 -11.23 2.38
N PHE A 8 -23.62 -12.45 2.01
CA PHE A 8 -22.88 -13.24 1.03
C PHE A 8 -23.84 -14.00 0.09
N TRP A 9 -23.40 -14.23 -1.14
CA TRP A 9 -24.12 -15.00 -2.15
C TRP A 9 -23.15 -16.01 -2.76
N ALA A 10 -23.45 -17.29 -2.57
CA ALA A 10 -22.78 -18.37 -3.29
C ALA A 10 -23.42 -18.47 -4.68
N VAL A 11 -22.79 -17.81 -5.67
CA VAL A 11 -23.29 -17.80 -7.06
C VAL A 11 -23.08 -19.16 -7.70
N SER A 12 -21.91 -19.75 -7.45
CA SER A 12 -21.60 -21.14 -7.80
C SER A 12 -20.51 -21.69 -6.89
N ASN A 13 -20.17 -22.97 -7.03
CA ASN A 13 -19.07 -23.60 -6.28
C ASN A 13 -17.72 -22.89 -6.45
N ARG A 14 -17.59 -22.04 -7.48
CA ARG A 14 -16.36 -21.33 -7.87
C ARG A 14 -16.45 -19.81 -7.72
N VAL A 15 -17.62 -19.26 -7.44
CA VAL A 15 -17.85 -17.81 -7.34
C VAL A 15 -18.61 -17.50 -6.06
N LEU A 16 -17.94 -16.83 -5.12
CA LEU A 16 -18.51 -16.36 -3.87
C LEU A 16 -18.47 -14.83 -3.85
N LEU A 17 -19.64 -14.23 -3.70
CA LEU A 17 -19.79 -12.80 -3.55
C LEU A 17 -20.00 -12.48 -2.07
N VAL A 18 -19.21 -11.56 -1.53
CA VAL A 18 -19.24 -11.14 -0.13
C VAL A 18 -19.39 -9.63 -0.09
N ARG A 19 -20.34 -9.15 0.71
CA ARG A 19 -20.52 -7.72 0.97
C ARG A 19 -20.07 -7.42 2.38
N ILE A 20 -19.03 -6.61 2.48
CA ILE A 20 -18.46 -6.17 3.75
C ILE A 20 -18.98 -4.77 4.04
N HIS A 21 -19.59 -4.59 5.21
CA HIS A 21 -19.99 -3.29 5.70
C HIS A 21 -18.74 -2.49 6.06
N ALA A 22 -18.48 -1.44 5.29
CA ALA A 22 -17.34 -0.55 5.46
C ALA A 22 -17.80 0.91 5.34
N LYS A 23 -17.09 1.83 5.99
CA LYS A 23 -17.34 3.27 5.83
C LYS A 23 -16.26 3.86 4.93
N PRO A 24 -16.60 4.72 3.94
CA PRO A 24 -17.91 5.37 3.76
C PRO A 24 -18.93 4.62 2.88
N PHE A 25 -18.57 3.48 2.27
CA PHE A 25 -19.48 2.65 1.47
C PHE A 25 -19.14 1.17 1.66
N ASN A 26 -20.14 0.31 1.47
CA ASN A 26 -19.97 -1.13 1.58
C ASN A 26 -19.08 -1.63 0.45
N LEU A 27 -18.21 -2.58 0.78
CA LEU A 27 -17.18 -3.09 -0.11
C LEU A 27 -17.57 -4.49 -0.60
N PRO A 28 -17.98 -4.63 -1.86
CA PRO A 28 -18.19 -5.96 -2.46
C PRO A 28 -16.84 -6.59 -2.79
N VAL A 29 -16.69 -7.83 -2.36
CA VAL A 29 -15.56 -8.72 -2.62
C VAL A 29 -16.10 -9.93 -3.37
N ILE A 30 -15.59 -10.17 -4.57
CA ILE A 30 -15.91 -11.36 -5.37
C ILE A 30 -14.69 -12.28 -5.27
N GLN A 31 -14.86 -13.40 -4.57
CA GLN A 31 -13.88 -14.46 -4.51
C GLN A 31 -14.14 -15.45 -5.65
N VAL A 32 -13.09 -15.77 -6.40
CA VAL A 32 -13.16 -16.54 -7.63
C VAL A 32 -12.18 -17.70 -7.57
N TYR A 33 -12.58 -18.86 -8.07
CA TYR A 33 -11.71 -20.00 -8.35
C TYR A 33 -11.94 -20.45 -9.79
N ALA A 34 -11.08 -20.01 -10.71
CA ALA A 34 -11.25 -20.26 -12.13
C ALA A 34 -10.94 -21.72 -12.51
N PRO A 35 -11.68 -22.29 -13.48
CA PRO A 35 -11.37 -23.61 -14.05
C PRO A 35 -9.94 -23.67 -14.60
N THR A 36 -9.33 -24.85 -14.60
CA THR A 36 -8.08 -25.10 -15.35
C THR A 36 -8.36 -25.09 -16.86
N SER A 37 -7.39 -24.64 -17.66
CA SER A 37 -7.53 -24.61 -19.13
C SER A 37 -7.75 -25.99 -19.74
N GLU A 38 -7.43 -27.06 -19.01
CA GLU A 38 -7.57 -28.46 -19.41
C GLU A 38 -8.87 -29.09 -18.89
N SER A 39 -9.64 -28.39 -18.06
CA SER A 39 -10.93 -28.89 -17.60
C SER A 39 -11.99 -28.73 -18.71
N SER A 40 -12.67 -29.82 -19.03
CA SER A 40 -13.86 -29.84 -19.90
C SER A 40 -15.08 -29.19 -19.24
N GLU A 41 -14.97 -28.83 -17.96
CA GLU A 41 -16.03 -28.23 -17.17
C GLU A 41 -16.18 -26.74 -17.46
N GLY A 42 -17.12 -26.44 -18.36
CA GLY A 42 -18.01 -25.27 -18.25
C GLY A 42 -17.34 -23.89 -18.07
N LEU A 43 -16.27 -23.60 -18.81
CA LEU A 43 -15.66 -22.26 -18.84
C LEU A 43 -16.71 -21.16 -19.08
N ASP A 44 -17.62 -21.40 -20.02
CA ASP A 44 -18.69 -20.45 -20.36
C ASP A 44 -19.68 -20.24 -19.20
N ALA A 45 -20.04 -21.31 -18.48
CA ALA A 45 -20.90 -21.22 -17.31
C ALA A 45 -20.23 -20.40 -16.19
N PHE A 46 -18.94 -20.64 -15.95
CA PHE A 46 -18.15 -19.87 -14.98
C PHE A 46 -18.08 -18.38 -15.35
N TYR A 47 -17.79 -18.04 -16.61
CA TYR A 47 -17.75 -16.64 -17.03
C TYR A 47 -19.14 -15.99 -16.97
N SER A 48 -20.21 -16.73 -17.27
CA SER A 48 -21.59 -16.25 -17.09
C SER A 48 -21.90 -15.93 -15.62
N ASP A 49 -21.54 -16.82 -14.70
CA ASP A 49 -21.70 -16.62 -13.24
C ASP A 49 -20.92 -15.40 -12.74
N LEU A 50 -19.67 -15.25 -13.19
CA LEU A 50 -18.82 -14.11 -12.86
C LEU A 50 -19.45 -12.80 -13.35
N ASP A 51 -19.95 -12.80 -14.59
CA ASP A 51 -20.55 -11.63 -15.22
C ASP A 51 -21.87 -11.24 -14.53
N ASN A 52 -22.64 -12.23 -14.06
CA ASN A 52 -23.83 -12.01 -13.22
C ASN A 52 -23.47 -11.37 -11.87
N ALA A 53 -22.42 -11.87 -11.20
CA ALA A 53 -21.93 -11.29 -9.94
C ALA A 53 -21.43 -9.84 -10.11
N LEU A 54 -20.77 -9.55 -11.24
CA LEU A 54 -20.30 -8.20 -11.58
C LEU A 54 -21.45 -7.25 -11.89
N LYS A 55 -22.48 -7.72 -12.62
CA LYS A 55 -23.68 -6.93 -12.93
C LYS A 55 -24.41 -6.45 -11.68
N THR A 56 -24.42 -7.25 -10.61
CA THR A 56 -25.03 -6.88 -9.32
C THR A 56 -24.46 -5.56 -8.75
N TYR A 57 -23.19 -5.23 -9.04
CA TYR A 57 -22.52 -4.05 -8.48
C TYR A 57 -22.01 -3.06 -9.53
N LYS A 58 -22.52 -3.12 -10.76
CA LYS A 58 -22.11 -2.21 -11.86
C LYS A 58 -22.25 -0.73 -11.49
N SER A 59 -23.13 -0.40 -10.54
CA SER A 59 -23.38 0.96 -10.03
C SER A 59 -22.44 1.38 -8.88
N GLN A 60 -21.68 0.47 -8.26
CA GLN A 60 -20.77 0.79 -7.17
C GLN A 60 -19.38 1.21 -7.68
N LYS A 61 -18.73 2.13 -6.96
CA LYS A 61 -17.48 2.76 -7.39
C LYS A 61 -16.26 1.84 -7.33
N ILE A 62 -16.27 0.84 -6.45
CA ILE A 62 -15.14 -0.07 -6.22
C ILE A 62 -15.69 -1.48 -5.98
N VAL A 63 -15.26 -2.44 -6.80
CA VAL A 63 -15.46 -3.88 -6.61
C VAL A 63 -14.09 -4.54 -6.55
N ILE A 64 -13.87 -5.41 -5.56
CA ILE A 64 -12.61 -6.15 -5.43
C ILE A 64 -12.86 -7.58 -5.91
N MET A 65 -12.18 -8.01 -6.97
CA MET A 65 -12.11 -9.41 -7.36
C MET A 65 -10.81 -10.02 -6.82
N MET A 66 -10.91 -11.17 -6.15
CA MET A 66 -9.79 -11.89 -5.55
C MET A 66 -9.93 -13.40 -5.79
N GLY A 67 -8.83 -14.12 -5.67
CA GLY A 67 -8.79 -15.57 -5.78
C GLY A 67 -7.90 -16.07 -6.91
N ASP A 68 -8.04 -17.35 -7.23
CA ASP A 68 -7.25 -18.00 -8.27
C ASP A 68 -7.97 -17.83 -9.60
N LEU A 69 -7.39 -17.06 -10.51
CA LEU A 69 -7.95 -16.83 -11.85
C LEU A 69 -7.40 -17.81 -12.89
N ASN A 70 -6.41 -18.63 -12.53
CA ASN A 70 -5.76 -19.60 -13.41
C ASN A 70 -5.40 -19.01 -14.80
N ALA A 71 -5.06 -17.71 -14.81
CA ALA A 71 -4.95 -16.93 -16.03
C ALA A 71 -3.57 -17.09 -16.65
N LYS A 72 -3.52 -17.49 -17.93
CA LYS A 72 -2.27 -17.46 -18.71
C LYS A 72 -1.99 -16.01 -19.13
N LEU A 73 -0.97 -15.40 -18.53
CA LEU A 73 -0.54 -14.05 -18.92
C LEU A 73 0.25 -14.10 -20.23
N ALA A 74 -0.21 -13.37 -21.24
CA ALA A 74 0.63 -13.04 -22.38
C ALA A 74 1.76 -12.10 -21.94
N GLN A 75 2.94 -12.18 -22.57
CA GLN A 75 4.16 -11.40 -22.24
C GLN A 75 4.04 -9.86 -22.38
N LYS A 76 2.83 -9.29 -22.50
CA LYS A 76 2.64 -7.84 -22.51
C LYS A 76 2.76 -7.28 -21.08
N LYS A 77 3.74 -6.39 -20.88
CA LYS A 77 3.89 -5.57 -19.67
C LYS A 77 2.68 -4.65 -19.50
N TYR A 78 1.69 -5.07 -18.73
CA TYR A 78 0.70 -4.15 -18.17
C TYR A 78 1.33 -3.40 -16.99
N ARG A 79 1.23 -2.07 -16.96
CA ARG A 79 1.91 -1.19 -15.99
C ARG A 79 1.52 -1.43 -14.51
N THR A 80 0.57 -2.31 -14.22
CA THR A 80 -0.10 -2.43 -12.91
C THR A 80 0.07 -3.81 -12.25
N CYS A 81 0.42 -4.85 -13.01
CA CYS A 81 0.55 -6.21 -12.51
C CYS A 81 1.93 -6.78 -12.86
N TYR A 82 2.59 -7.41 -11.90
CA TYR A 82 3.90 -8.05 -12.08
C TYR A 82 3.94 -9.38 -11.33
N TYR A 83 4.83 -10.27 -11.78
CA TYR A 83 5.17 -11.51 -11.07
C TYR A 83 5.66 -11.15 -9.67
N GLY A 84 4.97 -11.64 -8.64
CA GLY A 84 5.31 -11.39 -7.26
C GLY A 84 5.93 -12.62 -6.61
N GLY A 85 7.24 -12.57 -6.35
CA GLY A 85 7.95 -13.42 -5.38
C GLY A 85 8.20 -14.88 -5.78
N ASP A 86 9.46 -15.30 -5.62
CA ASP A 86 9.97 -16.67 -5.76
C ASP A 86 9.36 -17.60 -4.70
N CYS A 87 8.61 -18.60 -5.13
CA CYS A 87 8.48 -19.87 -4.45
C CYS A 87 8.52 -20.94 -5.54
N GLY A 88 9.51 -21.83 -5.46
CA GLY A 88 9.85 -22.88 -6.45
C GLY A 88 8.73 -23.88 -6.73
N SER A 89 7.61 -23.38 -7.22
CA SER A 89 6.37 -24.03 -7.58
C SER A 89 5.98 -23.52 -8.96
N ASN A 90 5.28 -24.34 -9.73
CA ASN A 90 4.96 -24.10 -11.14
C ASN A 90 3.93 -22.97 -11.34
N HIS A 91 3.61 -22.22 -10.28
CA HIS A 91 2.56 -21.22 -10.22
C HIS A 91 3.18 -19.84 -10.00
N SER A 92 3.03 -18.98 -11.00
CA SER A 92 3.46 -17.59 -10.94
C SER A 92 2.41 -16.73 -10.23
N SER A 93 2.68 -16.33 -8.99
CA SER A 93 1.83 -15.39 -8.26
C SER A 93 1.79 -14.03 -8.95
N VAL A 94 0.59 -13.50 -9.21
CA VAL A 94 0.40 -12.19 -9.84
C VAL A 94 0.06 -11.14 -8.79
N VAL A 95 0.86 -10.09 -8.68
CA VAL A 95 0.61 -8.97 -7.77
C VAL A 95 0.07 -7.79 -8.55
N CYS A 96 -1.16 -7.36 -8.22
CA CYS A 96 -1.76 -6.14 -8.75
C CYS A 96 -1.62 -4.98 -7.76
N LYS A 97 -1.08 -3.83 -8.22
CA LYS A 97 -0.93 -2.62 -7.40
C LYS A 97 -2.07 -1.63 -7.67
N ILE A 98 -3.11 -1.67 -6.84
CA ILE A 98 -4.23 -0.74 -6.92
C ILE A 98 -3.90 0.57 -6.17
N ARG A 99 -3.96 1.72 -6.86
CA ARG A 99 -3.81 3.06 -6.25
C ARG A 99 -5.17 3.76 -6.19
N ILE A 100 -5.78 3.81 -5.02
CA ILE A 100 -7.05 4.51 -4.79
C ILE A 100 -6.76 5.95 -4.35
N LYS A 101 -7.26 6.95 -5.09
CA LYS A 101 -7.28 8.35 -4.62
C LYS A 101 -8.56 8.57 -3.80
N LEU A 102 -8.44 8.58 -2.49
CA LEU A 102 -9.56 8.94 -1.61
C LEU A 102 -9.82 10.45 -1.69
N LYS A 103 -11.08 10.84 -1.95
CA LYS A 103 -11.49 12.24 -1.85
C LYS A 103 -11.58 12.61 -0.37
N LYS A 104 -10.89 13.68 0.04
CA LYS A 104 -10.98 14.22 1.39
C LYS A 104 -12.44 14.61 1.64
N ILE A 105 -13.07 13.98 2.63
CA ILE A 105 -14.36 14.44 3.15
C ILE A 105 -14.07 15.79 3.80
N MET A 106 -14.74 16.85 3.33
CA MET A 106 -14.64 18.16 3.96
C MET A 106 -15.38 18.09 5.29
N SER A 107 -14.62 17.96 6.36
CA SER A 107 -15.10 18.12 7.73
C SER A 107 -14.93 19.58 8.09
N GLU A 108 -15.99 20.22 8.57
CA GLU A 108 -15.94 21.59 9.13
C GLU A 108 -14.97 21.67 10.32
N VAL A 109 -14.83 20.55 11.03
CA VAL A 109 -13.91 20.41 12.16
C VAL A 109 -12.57 19.89 11.66
N ALA A 110 -11.50 20.61 11.95
CA ALA A 110 -10.14 20.14 11.69
C ALA A 110 -9.89 18.81 12.44
N PRO A 111 -9.33 17.78 11.78
CA PRO A 111 -9.06 16.51 12.45
C PRO A 111 -8.08 16.76 13.60
N LYS A 112 -8.49 16.40 14.83
CA LYS A 112 -7.61 16.46 16.01
C LYS A 112 -6.39 15.58 15.74
N ARG A 113 -5.21 16.19 15.66
CA ARG A 113 -3.95 15.42 15.64
C ARG A 113 -3.81 14.75 16.99
N LEU A 114 -4.01 13.44 17.01
CA LEU A 114 -3.82 12.63 18.21
C LEU A 114 -2.33 12.67 18.59
N ASN A 115 -2.05 13.12 19.80
CA ASN A 115 -0.71 13.05 20.36
C ASN A 115 -0.50 11.65 20.95
N PHE A 116 0.27 10.83 20.24
CA PHE A 116 0.51 9.44 20.62
C PHE A 116 1.22 9.30 21.97
N VAL A 117 2.01 10.31 22.38
CA VAL A 117 2.75 10.28 23.65
C VAL A 117 1.79 10.41 24.84
N SER A 118 0.86 11.36 24.79
CA SER A 118 -0.10 11.57 25.87
C SER A 118 -1.17 10.48 25.91
N LEU A 119 -1.57 9.93 24.75
CA LEU A 119 -2.53 8.81 24.69
C LEU A 119 -1.96 7.50 25.25
N SER A 120 -0.65 7.28 25.10
CA SER A 120 0.06 6.14 25.69
C SER A 120 0.11 6.17 27.23
N GLN A 121 0.01 7.36 27.82
CA GLN A 121 0.12 7.57 29.26
C GLN A 121 -1.24 7.49 29.98
N ASN A 122 -2.35 7.64 29.27
CA ASN A 122 -3.68 7.58 29.85
C ASN A 122 -4.19 6.14 29.98
N ASP A 123 -4.22 5.64 31.21
CA ASP A 123 -4.62 4.26 31.52
C ASP A 123 -6.12 4.01 31.29
N GLU A 124 -6.97 5.02 31.48
CA GLU A 124 -8.42 4.93 31.20
C GLU A 124 -8.74 4.61 29.73
N ILE A 125 -7.94 5.13 28.79
CA ILE A 125 -8.14 4.94 27.35
C ILE A 125 -7.75 3.51 26.94
N LYS A 126 -6.71 2.94 27.57
CA LYS A 126 -6.29 1.55 27.33
C LYS A 126 -7.39 0.56 27.73
N VAL A 127 -8.04 0.83 28.87
CA VAL A 127 -9.15 0.02 29.38
C VAL A 127 -10.39 0.17 28.50
N LYS A 128 -10.75 1.40 28.11
CA LYS A 128 -11.96 1.67 27.30
C LYS A 128 -11.94 1.03 25.91
N TYR A 129 -10.78 0.99 25.25
CA TYR A 129 -10.64 0.46 23.89
C TYR A 129 -10.15 -0.99 23.86
N ASN A 130 -10.03 -1.65 25.01
CA ASN A 130 -9.53 -3.01 25.16
C ASN A 130 -8.30 -3.28 24.27
N VAL A 131 -7.40 -2.30 24.22
CA VAL A 131 -6.15 -2.42 23.48
C VAL A 131 -5.27 -3.27 24.36
N GLU A 132 -5.40 -4.59 24.24
CA GLU A 132 -4.36 -5.50 24.70
C GLU A 132 -3.05 -4.93 24.18
N LYS A 133 -2.11 -4.63 25.09
CA LYS A 133 -0.75 -4.28 24.71
C LYS A 133 -0.35 -5.34 23.70
N CYS A 134 -0.20 -4.97 22.42
CA CYS A 134 0.28 -5.88 21.41
C CYS A 134 1.49 -6.60 22.00
N PRO A 135 1.46 -7.94 22.10
CA PRO A 135 2.59 -8.69 22.63
C PRO A 135 3.85 -8.20 21.95
N HIS A 136 4.89 -7.91 22.75
CA HIS A 136 6.14 -7.32 22.27
C HIS A 136 6.75 -8.10 21.08
N SER A 137 6.40 -9.38 20.95
CA SER A 137 6.71 -10.26 19.83
C SER A 137 6.11 -9.81 18.49
N ILE A 138 4.88 -9.27 18.45
CA ILE A 138 4.23 -8.81 17.20
C ILE A 138 4.83 -7.48 16.72
N ILE A 139 5.32 -6.63 17.62
CA ILE A 139 6.02 -5.36 17.29
C ILE A 139 7.32 -5.61 16.51
N LYS A 140 7.92 -6.81 16.64
CA LYS A 140 9.09 -7.20 15.85
C LYS A 140 8.75 -7.50 14.38
N TYR A 141 7.52 -7.98 14.11
CA TYR A 141 7.03 -8.34 12.77
C TYR A 141 6.26 -7.21 12.09
N ILE A 142 5.55 -6.39 12.85
CA ILE A 142 5.05 -5.11 12.36
C ILE A 142 6.24 -4.17 12.43
N SER A 143 6.93 -3.98 11.30
CA SER A 143 7.92 -2.92 11.15
C SER A 143 7.27 -1.59 11.55
N VAL A 144 7.38 -1.23 12.83
CA VAL A 144 7.18 0.13 13.29
C VAL A 144 8.25 0.87 12.52
N ASN A 145 7.82 1.53 11.43
CA ASN A 145 8.67 2.42 10.68
C ASN A 145 9.24 3.37 11.70
N GLU A 146 10.48 3.11 12.12
CA GLU A 146 11.27 3.99 12.97
C GLU A 146 11.02 5.37 12.39
N GLN A 147 10.37 6.25 13.17
CA GLN A 147 9.89 7.54 12.67
C GLN A 147 10.98 8.09 11.80
N ARG A 148 10.72 8.24 10.49
CA ARG A 148 11.75 8.44 9.46
C ARG A 148 12.74 9.51 9.90
N ARG A 149 13.77 9.10 10.65
CA ARG A 149 14.88 9.97 11.02
C ARG A 149 15.42 10.34 9.65
N GLY A 150 15.38 11.62 9.35
CA GLY A 150 15.69 12.14 8.02
C GLY A 150 16.95 11.44 7.50
N HIS A 151 16.97 11.13 6.21
CA HIS A 151 18.05 10.35 5.60
C HIS A 151 19.43 10.73 6.19
N LYS A 152 20.12 9.76 6.82
CA LYS A 152 21.34 10.00 7.63
C LYS A 152 22.47 10.71 6.86
N TRP A 153 22.47 10.63 5.54
CA TRP A 153 23.43 11.29 4.66
C TRP A 153 23.15 12.79 4.43
N LYS A 154 22.00 13.30 4.89
CA LYS A 154 21.55 14.66 4.58
C LYS A 154 22.18 15.66 5.53
N THR A 155 22.89 16.64 4.98
CA THR A 155 23.50 17.74 5.74
C THR A 155 22.53 18.89 5.97
N ASP A 156 22.79 19.70 7.01
CA ASP A 156 21.98 20.88 7.34
C ASP A 156 21.98 21.94 6.22
N ASP A 157 23.07 22.02 5.45
CA ASP A 157 23.16 22.87 4.27
C ASP A 157 22.14 22.50 3.19
N ILE A 158 21.93 21.20 2.95
CA ILE A 158 20.92 20.71 2.00
C ILE A 158 19.53 21.07 2.53
N VAL A 159 19.30 20.94 3.84
CA VAL A 159 18.02 21.30 4.46
C VAL A 159 17.73 22.80 4.27
N SER A 160 18.71 23.65 4.55
CA SER A 160 18.57 25.11 4.41
C SER A 160 18.32 25.53 2.95
N LEU A 161 18.99 24.89 1.97
CA LEU A 161 18.75 25.12 0.54
C LEU A 161 17.36 24.65 0.10
N MET A 162 16.87 23.54 0.65
CA MET A 162 15.51 23.07 0.38
C MET A 162 14.46 24.07 0.89
N ASP A 163 14.69 24.70 2.04
CA ASP A 163 13.81 25.74 2.58
C ASP A 163 13.88 27.04 1.77
N LYS A 164 15.07 27.44 1.31
CA LYS A 164 15.23 28.53 0.33
C LYS A 164 14.45 28.24 -0.96
N ARG A 165 14.53 27.02 -1.48
CA ARG A 165 13.76 26.59 -2.67
C ARG A 165 12.25 26.62 -2.42
N ARG A 166 11.77 26.26 -1.22
CA ARG A 166 10.34 26.34 -0.87
C ARG A 166 9.82 27.78 -0.94
N LYS A 167 10.60 28.75 -0.47
CA LYS A 167 10.24 30.18 -0.51
C LYS A 167 10.16 30.74 -1.94
N VAL A 168 11.00 30.26 -2.85
CA VAL A 168 11.09 30.75 -4.25
C VAL A 168 10.08 30.05 -5.19
N LYS A 169 9.40 29.01 -4.71
CA LYS A 169 8.47 28.21 -5.51
C LYS A 169 7.26 29.05 -5.92
N GLY A 170 7.16 29.35 -7.22
CA GLY A 170 6.06 30.13 -7.81
C GLY A 170 6.37 31.61 -8.07
N CYS A 171 7.46 32.15 -7.49
CA CYS A 171 7.82 33.56 -7.67
C CYS A 171 8.79 33.78 -8.85
N SER A 172 9.82 32.93 -8.99
CA SER A 172 10.80 33.06 -10.09
C SER A 172 11.25 31.70 -10.65
N PRO A 173 10.92 31.39 -11.92
CA PRO A 173 11.25 30.11 -12.53
C PRO A 173 12.76 29.82 -12.65
N ASN A 174 13.56 30.83 -13.02
CA ASN A 174 15.00 30.65 -13.24
C ASN A 174 15.77 30.43 -11.94
N SER A 175 15.44 31.15 -10.87
CA SER A 175 16.06 30.97 -9.56
C SER A 175 15.71 29.60 -8.95
N TYR A 176 14.45 29.16 -9.09
CA TYR A 176 14.03 27.83 -8.66
C TYR A 176 14.82 26.71 -9.38
N LYS A 177 14.97 26.79 -10.70
CA LYS A 177 15.73 25.79 -11.49
C LYS A 177 17.19 25.72 -11.06
N LYS A 178 17.84 26.88 -10.82
CA LYS A 178 19.22 26.95 -10.32
C LYS A 178 19.35 26.27 -8.94
N LEU A 179 18.48 26.63 -8.00
CA LEU A 179 18.46 26.03 -6.66
C LEU A 179 18.18 24.52 -6.69
N ASP A 180 17.24 24.06 -7.52
CA ASP A 180 16.92 22.65 -7.65
C ASP A 180 18.09 21.82 -8.21
N LYS A 181 18.82 22.36 -9.20
CA LYS A 181 20.03 21.74 -9.75
C LYS A 181 21.13 21.62 -8.68
N THR A 182 21.36 22.67 -7.90
CA THR A 182 22.33 22.68 -6.80
C THR A 182 21.96 21.67 -5.71
N ILE A 183 20.70 21.65 -5.27
CA ILE A 183 20.21 20.70 -4.25
C ILE A 183 20.38 19.26 -4.72
N LYS A 184 20.06 18.95 -5.99
CA LYS A 184 20.24 17.61 -6.54
C LYS A 184 21.70 17.19 -6.53
N LYS A 185 22.61 18.08 -6.92
CA LYS A 185 24.06 17.82 -6.90
C LYS A 185 24.56 17.54 -5.48
N MET A 186 24.22 18.40 -4.53
CA MET A 186 24.61 18.23 -3.13
C MET A 186 24.02 16.97 -2.50
N CYS A 187 22.76 16.64 -2.79
CA CYS A 187 22.15 15.38 -2.34
C CYS A 187 22.89 14.16 -2.89
N PHE A 188 23.31 14.20 -4.16
CA PHE A 188 24.04 13.12 -4.77
C PHE A 188 25.42 12.95 -4.14
N GLU A 189 26.18 14.03 -3.96
CA GLU A 189 27.51 14.02 -3.35
C GLU A 189 27.45 13.55 -1.90
N ALA A 190 26.53 14.09 -1.09
CA ALA A 190 26.38 13.71 0.31
C ALA A 190 25.97 12.24 0.47
N LYS A 191 25.08 11.74 -0.41
CA LYS A 191 24.71 10.32 -0.43
C LYS A 191 25.87 9.43 -0.88
N LYS A 192 26.65 9.84 -1.88
CA LYS A 192 27.82 9.10 -2.36
C LYS A 192 28.87 8.98 -1.27
N LYS A 193 29.19 10.09 -0.60
CA LYS A 193 30.14 10.12 0.52
C LYS A 193 29.72 9.17 1.63
N TRP A 194 28.46 9.27 2.07
CA TRP A 194 27.93 8.40 3.12
C TRP A 194 27.97 6.90 2.77
N LEU A 195 27.73 6.55 1.49
CA LEU A 195 27.85 5.17 1.03
C LEU A 195 29.29 4.69 1.05
N ASN A 196 30.24 5.51 0.61
CA ASN A 196 31.67 5.18 0.64
C ASN A 196 32.17 5.00 2.07
N ASP A 197 31.87 5.93 2.98
CA ASP A 197 32.23 5.83 4.40
C ASP A 197 31.66 4.54 5.02
N LYS A 198 30.45 4.14 4.60
CA LYS A 198 29.83 2.88 5.03
C LYS A 198 30.55 1.65 4.49
N CYS A 199 31.00 1.68 3.23
CA CYS A 199 31.78 0.59 2.65
C CYS A 199 33.13 0.43 3.38
N GLU A 200 33.84 1.52 3.66
CA GLU A 200 35.11 1.50 4.41
C GLU A 200 34.94 0.90 5.81
N ILE A 201 33.88 1.26 6.53
CA ILE A 201 33.57 0.67 7.85
C ILE A 201 33.36 -0.85 7.73
N ILE A 202 32.68 -1.33 6.69
CA ILE A 202 32.43 -2.76 6.48
C ILE A 202 33.72 -3.50 6.12
N GLU A 203 34.58 -2.89 5.30
CA GLU A 203 35.86 -3.47 4.91
C GLU A 203 36.79 -3.59 6.12
N ASN A 204 36.86 -2.55 6.97
CA ASN A 204 37.66 -2.57 8.19
C ASN A 204 37.12 -3.52 9.28
N GLN A 205 35.83 -3.87 9.25
CA GLN A 205 35.24 -4.87 10.15
C GLN A 205 35.48 -6.32 9.70
N LYS A 206 35.98 -6.52 8.48
CA LYS A 206 36.27 -7.85 7.91
C LYS A 206 37.76 -8.25 8.02
N GLN A 207 38.62 -7.35 8.48
CA GLN A 207 39.99 -7.65 8.93
C GLN A 207 39.99 -8.02 10.41
#